data_AF-A0A0K8W6R0-F1
#
_entry.id   AF-A0A0K8W6R0-F1
#
_cell.length_a   1.000
_cell.length_b   1.000
_cell.length_c   1.000
_cell.angle_alpha   90.00
_cell.angle_beta   90.00
_cell.angle_gamma   90.00
#
_symmetry.space_group_name_H-M   'P 1'
#
loop_
_entity.id
_entity.type
_entity.pdbx_description
1 polymer ?
#
loop_
_entity_poly.entity_id
_entity_poly.type
_entity_poly.pdbx_seq_one_letter_code
_entity_poly.pdbx_strand_id
1 'polypeptide(L)'
;MADLGVDSVDKLKAKLPQLEMELNDIAKFKDFYQFTFNYAKDPGQKGIDLNMAIVYWKIVLSSRFKFLDLWCRFLEEKHKRSIPKDTWNLLLDFATHIDDNMSNYDSEGAWPVLIDDFVEWCHENHLMATQPHQPQQQHHQLLQQQLANYQPQIQSMQVQQQQQQRNISSSYQPTSHSANINYG
;
A
#
# COMPACT_ATOMS: atom_id res chain seq x y z
N MET A 1 -29.37 -20.04 31.27
CA MET A 1 -29.64 -19.41 32.59
C MET A 1 -29.44 -20.40 33.72
N ALA A 2 -30.04 -21.61 33.65
CA ALA A 2 -29.86 -22.66 34.65
C ALA A 2 -28.39 -23.09 34.85
N ASP A 3 -27.63 -23.32 33.78
CA ASP A 3 -26.21 -23.73 33.87
C ASP A 3 -25.29 -22.64 34.44
N LEU A 4 -25.70 -21.36 34.35
CA LEU A 4 -25.00 -20.23 34.96
C LEU A 4 -25.46 -19.98 36.40
N GLY A 5 -26.48 -20.69 36.88
CA GLY A 5 -27.08 -20.49 38.21
C GLY A 5 -27.75 -19.12 38.38
N VAL A 6 -28.20 -18.50 37.29
CA VAL A 6 -28.74 -17.13 37.27
C VAL A 6 -30.25 -17.18 37.03
N ASP A 7 -31.02 -16.56 37.93
CA ASP A 7 -32.49 -16.48 37.90
C ASP A 7 -33.02 -15.04 37.70
N SER A 8 -32.15 -14.04 37.60
CA SER A 8 -32.51 -12.64 37.38
C SER A 8 -31.51 -11.92 36.48
N VAL A 9 -31.97 -10.84 35.83
CA VAL A 9 -31.13 -10.00 34.97
C VAL A 9 -29.98 -9.36 35.77
N ASP A 10 -30.20 -9.00 37.03
CA ASP A 10 -29.17 -8.41 37.88
C ASP A 10 -28.06 -9.41 38.23
N LYS A 11 -28.43 -10.66 38.52
CA LYS A 11 -27.44 -11.74 38.71
C LYS A 11 -26.67 -12.04 37.42
N LEU A 12 -27.29 -11.88 36.24
CA LEU A 12 -26.61 -12.00 34.96
C LEU A 12 -25.57 -10.88 34.77
N LYS A 13 -25.97 -9.63 35.03
CA LYS A 13 -25.07 -8.47 34.96
C LYS A 13 -23.88 -8.62 35.89
N ALA A 14 -24.11 -9.12 37.11
CA ALA A 14 -23.05 -9.38 38.09
C ALA A 14 -22.04 -10.44 37.62
N LYS A 15 -22.41 -11.32 36.68
CA LYS A 15 -21.54 -12.34 36.09
C LYS A 15 -20.75 -11.86 34.87
N LEU A 16 -21.14 -10.75 34.23
CA LEU A 16 -20.46 -10.23 33.03
C LEU A 16 -18.96 -10.01 33.24
N PRO A 17 -18.48 -9.37 34.34
CA PRO A 17 -17.03 -9.18 34.53
C PRO A 17 -16.26 -10.50 34.64
N GLN A 18 -16.88 -11.53 35.24
CA GLN A 18 -16.28 -12.86 35.35
C GLN A 18 -16.16 -13.50 33.95
N LEU A 19 -17.21 -13.41 33.13
CA LEU A 19 -17.20 -13.95 31.77
C LEU A 19 -16.21 -13.22 30.87
N GLU A 20 -16.11 -11.90 30.98
CA GLU A 20 -15.10 -11.10 30.29
C GLU A 20 -13.68 -11.51 30.67
N MET A 21 -13.44 -11.77 31.96
CA MET A 21 -12.15 -12.26 32.44
C MET A 21 -11.82 -13.66 31.88
N GLU A 22 -12.81 -14.54 31.73
CA GLU A 22 -12.61 -15.84 31.12
C GLU A 22 -12.21 -15.74 29.63
N LEU A 23 -12.64 -14.69 28.93
CA LEU A 23 -12.25 -14.42 27.53
C LEU A 23 -10.83 -13.85 27.39
N ASN A 24 -10.09 -13.67 28.48
CA ASN A 24 -8.65 -13.42 28.42
C ASN A 24 -7.84 -14.70 28.16
N ASP A 25 -8.43 -15.87 28.42
CA ASP A 25 -7.84 -17.14 28.04
C ASP A 25 -7.93 -17.33 26.52
N ILE A 26 -6.80 -17.63 25.88
CA ILE A 26 -6.68 -17.72 24.42
C ILE A 26 -7.58 -18.84 23.86
N ALA A 27 -7.65 -19.99 24.53
CA ALA A 27 -8.45 -21.12 24.06
C ALA A 27 -9.94 -20.81 24.18
N LYS A 28 -10.37 -20.25 25.31
CA LYS A 28 -11.78 -19.81 25.50
C LYS A 28 -12.16 -18.70 24.52
N PHE A 29 -11.26 -17.76 24.25
CA PHE A 29 -11.49 -16.72 23.27
C PHE A 29 -11.61 -17.30 21.85
N LYS A 30 -10.76 -18.27 21.49
CA LYS A 30 -10.83 -18.96 20.20
C LYS A 30 -12.18 -19.65 20.03
N ASP A 31 -12.67 -20.36 21.04
CA ASP A 31 -14.00 -20.99 21.02
C ASP A 31 -15.13 -19.95 20.87
N PHE A 32 -15.08 -18.85 21.63
CA PHE A 32 -16.03 -17.74 21.53
C PHE A 32 -16.04 -17.08 20.14
N TYR A 33 -14.86 -16.87 19.58
CA TYR A 33 -14.68 -16.27 18.25
C TYR A 33 -15.24 -17.17 17.14
N GLN A 34 -14.97 -18.48 17.21
CA GLN A 34 -15.54 -19.44 16.26
C GLN A 34 -17.06 -19.61 16.44
N PHE A 35 -17.56 -19.50 17.67
CA PHE A 35 -18.99 -19.48 17.94
C PHE A 35 -19.66 -18.28 17.27
N THR A 36 -19.05 -17.10 17.35
CA THR A 36 -19.58 -15.85 16.76
C THR A 36 -19.87 -16.02 15.27
N PHE A 37 -19.04 -16.78 14.54
CA PHE A 37 -19.30 -17.06 13.13
C PHE A 37 -20.63 -17.76 12.89
N ASN A 38 -20.90 -18.82 13.66
CA ASN A 38 -22.12 -19.62 13.50
C ASN A 38 -23.37 -18.86 13.98
N TYR A 39 -23.19 -17.95 14.94
CA TYR A 39 -24.24 -17.06 15.41
C TYR A 39 -24.59 -15.96 14.39
N ALA A 40 -23.57 -15.40 13.72
CA ALA A 40 -23.71 -14.28 12.80
C ALA A 40 -24.28 -14.66 11.42
N LYS A 41 -24.01 -15.88 10.94
CA LYS A 41 -24.46 -16.34 9.62
C LYS A 41 -25.94 -16.71 9.61
N ASP A 42 -26.59 -16.53 8.46
CA ASP A 42 -27.97 -17.01 8.29
C ASP A 42 -28.06 -18.55 8.33
N PRO A 43 -29.17 -19.11 8.85
CA PRO A 43 -29.45 -20.53 8.77
C PRO A 43 -29.40 -21.03 7.32
N GLY A 44 -28.72 -22.16 7.09
CA GLY A 44 -28.55 -22.74 5.75
C GLY A 44 -27.41 -22.13 4.92
N GLN A 45 -26.85 -20.98 5.30
CA GLN A 45 -25.70 -20.39 4.60
C GLN A 45 -24.37 -20.96 5.10
N LYS A 46 -23.40 -21.05 4.17
CA LYS A 46 -22.03 -21.52 4.43
C LYS A 46 -21.07 -20.40 4.85
N GLY A 47 -21.44 -19.14 4.63
CA GLY A 47 -20.65 -17.95 4.94
C GLY A 47 -21.49 -16.85 5.58
N ILE A 48 -20.84 -15.84 6.14
CA ILE A 48 -21.48 -14.62 6.67
C ILE A 48 -21.47 -13.56 5.56
N ASP A 49 -22.52 -12.76 5.45
CA ASP A 49 -22.49 -11.54 4.65
C ASP A 49 -21.33 -10.62 5.04
N LEU A 50 -20.79 -9.87 4.08
CA LEU A 50 -19.63 -9.01 4.31
C LEU A 50 -19.87 -7.94 5.38
N ASN A 51 -21.00 -7.23 5.29
CA ASN A 51 -21.31 -6.14 6.21
C ASN A 51 -21.46 -6.69 7.63
N MET A 52 -22.14 -7.83 7.75
CA MET A 52 -22.31 -8.48 9.04
C MET A 52 -20.97 -8.97 9.61
N ALA A 53 -20.10 -9.57 8.79
CA ALA A 53 -18.77 -9.99 9.22
C ALA A 53 -17.92 -8.81 9.73
N ILE A 54 -17.93 -7.67 9.03
CA ILE A 54 -17.24 -6.44 9.45
C ILE A 54 -17.74 -5.94 10.80
N VAL A 55 -19.06 -5.91 11.01
CA VAL A 55 -19.65 -5.48 12.30
C VAL A 55 -19.18 -6.39 13.43
N TYR A 56 -19.25 -7.71 13.27
CA TYR A 56 -18.81 -8.64 14.32
C TYR A 56 -17.31 -8.57 14.57
N TRP A 57 -16.46 -8.43 13.55
CA TRP A 57 -15.02 -8.24 13.75
C TRP A 57 -14.71 -6.98 14.54
N LYS A 58 -15.39 -5.86 14.23
CA LYS A 58 -15.27 -4.61 15.01
C LYS A 58 -15.67 -4.78 16.47
N ILE A 59 -16.58 -5.71 16.78
CA ILE A 59 -16.95 -6.01 18.17
C ILE A 59 -15.89 -6.91 18.82
N VAL A 60 -15.58 -8.07 18.22
CA VAL A 60 -14.79 -9.12 18.90
C VAL A 60 -13.29 -8.91 18.82
N LEU A 61 -12.78 -8.22 17.80
CA LEU A 61 -11.33 -8.02 17.57
C LEU A 61 -10.83 -6.58 17.82
N SER A 62 -11.69 -5.65 18.23
CA SER A 62 -11.36 -4.22 18.41
C SER A 62 -10.07 -3.94 19.20
N SER A 63 -9.76 -4.76 20.20
CA SER A 63 -8.57 -4.62 21.06
C SER A 63 -7.49 -5.68 20.82
N ARG A 64 -7.70 -6.58 19.86
CA ARG A 64 -6.85 -7.77 19.64
C ARG A 64 -6.23 -7.85 18.25
N PHE A 65 -6.69 -7.05 17.29
CA PHE A 65 -6.16 -7.07 15.94
C PHE A 65 -5.73 -5.66 15.50
N LYS A 66 -4.40 -5.44 15.45
CA LYS A 66 -3.79 -4.14 15.14
C LYS A 66 -4.13 -3.61 13.74
N PHE A 67 -4.40 -4.51 12.79
CA PHE A 67 -4.73 -4.16 11.40
C PHE A 67 -6.23 -4.25 11.10
N LEU A 68 -7.09 -4.27 12.12
CA LEU A 68 -8.53 -4.44 11.96
C LEU A 68 -9.16 -3.41 11.02
N ASP A 69 -8.81 -2.13 11.17
CA ASP A 69 -9.35 -1.07 10.32
C ASP A 69 -8.90 -1.21 8.86
N LEU A 70 -7.65 -1.60 8.63
CA LEU A 70 -7.12 -1.88 7.31
C LEU A 70 -7.81 -3.10 6.69
N TRP A 71 -8.02 -4.16 7.47
CA TRP A 71 -8.72 -5.37 7.05
C TRP A 71 -10.16 -5.05 6.62
N CYS A 72 -10.91 -4.30 7.44
CA CYS A 72 -12.27 -3.89 7.09
C CYS A 72 -12.29 -3.06 5.80
N ARG A 73 -11.36 -2.11 5.66
CA ARG A 73 -11.26 -1.27 4.45
C ARG A 73 -10.93 -2.09 3.20
N PHE A 74 -9.96 -3.00 3.29
CA PHE A 74 -9.61 -3.91 2.21
C PHE A 74 -10.82 -4.71 1.72
N LEU A 75 -11.60 -5.27 2.66
CA LEU A 75 -12.77 -6.06 2.34
C LEU A 75 -13.87 -5.26 1.63
N GLU A 76 -14.10 -4.02 2.07
CA GLU A 76 -15.06 -3.09 1.45
C GLU A 76 -14.62 -2.65 0.05
N GLU A 77 -13.31 -2.46 -0.18
CA GLU A 77 -12.78 -2.02 -1.46
C GLU A 77 -12.67 -3.17 -2.49
N LYS A 78 -12.14 -4.33 -2.08
CA LYS A 78 -11.64 -5.38 -2.98
C LYS A 78 -12.47 -6.67 -3.00
N HIS A 79 -13.00 -7.14 -1.87
CA HIS A 79 -13.64 -8.47 -1.79
C HIS A 79 -15.13 -8.44 -2.10
N LYS A 80 -15.91 -7.59 -1.42
CA LYS A 80 -17.36 -7.36 -1.64
C LYS A 80 -18.23 -8.65 -1.68
N ARG A 81 -17.80 -9.72 -1.02
CA ARG A 81 -18.46 -11.04 -1.01
C ARG A 81 -18.53 -11.60 0.41
N SER A 82 -19.32 -12.66 0.58
CA SER A 82 -19.44 -13.36 1.86
C SER A 82 -18.12 -13.93 2.34
N ILE A 83 -18.00 -14.05 3.67
CA ILE A 83 -16.82 -14.57 4.36
C ILE A 83 -17.05 -16.05 4.69
N PRO A 84 -16.21 -16.96 4.17
CA PRO A 84 -16.29 -18.38 4.51
C PRO A 84 -15.73 -18.63 5.93
N LYS A 85 -16.17 -19.75 6.53
CA LYS A 85 -15.77 -20.14 7.89
C LYS A 85 -14.27 -20.26 8.07
N ASP A 86 -13.59 -20.79 7.06
CA ASP A 86 -12.15 -21.00 7.07
C ASP A 86 -11.38 -19.69 7.20
N THR A 87 -11.66 -18.70 6.34
CA THR A 87 -11.09 -17.36 6.43
C THR A 87 -11.40 -16.70 7.76
N TRP A 88 -12.64 -16.78 8.25
CA TRP A 88 -13.00 -16.23 9.56
C TRP A 88 -12.09 -16.81 10.65
N ASN A 89 -11.97 -18.14 10.71
CA ASN A 89 -11.20 -18.83 11.74
C ASN A 89 -9.71 -18.48 11.67
N LEU A 90 -9.11 -18.56 10.48
CA LEU A 90 -7.68 -18.34 10.28
C LEU A 90 -7.28 -16.87 10.46
N LEU A 91 -8.22 -15.92 10.30
CA LEU A 91 -7.94 -14.51 10.61
C LEU A 91 -7.56 -14.31 12.08
N LEU A 92 -8.10 -15.10 13.02
CA LEU A 92 -7.70 -15.00 14.43
C LEU A 92 -6.25 -15.46 14.63
N ASP A 93 -5.87 -16.57 13.99
CA ASP A 93 -4.50 -17.08 14.05
C ASP A 93 -3.54 -16.06 13.40
N PHE A 94 -3.91 -15.48 12.26
CA PHE A 94 -3.18 -14.37 11.62
C PHE A 94 -3.03 -13.17 12.58
N ALA A 95 -4.13 -12.66 13.15
CA ALA A 95 -4.13 -11.50 14.04
C ALA A 95 -3.26 -11.69 15.29
N THR A 96 -3.14 -12.93 15.76
CA THR A 96 -2.36 -13.29 16.96
C THR A 96 -0.85 -13.35 16.68
N HIS A 97 -0.46 -13.80 15.49
CA HIS A 97 0.94 -14.10 15.18
C HIS A 97 1.63 -13.06 14.28
N ILE A 98 0.89 -12.23 13.56
CA ILE A 98 1.47 -11.25 12.63
C ILE A 98 2.22 -10.13 13.36
N ASP A 99 3.42 -9.80 12.89
CA ASP A 99 4.21 -8.68 13.39
C ASP A 99 3.68 -7.32 12.89
N ASP A 100 4.30 -6.22 13.32
CA ASP A 100 3.85 -4.85 12.98
C ASP A 100 4.11 -4.46 11.52
N ASN A 101 5.03 -5.15 10.85
CA ASN A 101 5.45 -4.88 9.47
C ASN A 101 4.99 -5.98 8.50
N MET A 102 4.20 -6.95 8.99
CA MET A 102 3.82 -8.18 8.29
C MET A 102 5.02 -8.99 7.75
N SER A 103 6.22 -8.81 8.31
CA SER A 103 7.47 -9.37 7.76
C SER A 103 7.63 -10.86 8.02
N ASN A 104 6.97 -11.38 9.05
CA ASN A 104 6.90 -12.79 9.39
C ASN A 104 5.79 -13.56 8.65
N TYR A 105 5.09 -12.93 7.72
CA TYR A 105 4.09 -13.59 6.89
C TYR A 105 4.75 -14.49 5.83
N ASP A 106 4.25 -15.72 5.69
CA ASP A 106 4.67 -16.67 4.66
C ASP A 106 3.53 -16.86 3.65
N SER A 107 3.70 -16.30 2.45
CA SER A 107 2.73 -16.39 1.35
C SER A 107 2.65 -17.77 0.71
N GLU A 108 3.64 -18.64 0.94
CA GLU A 108 3.60 -20.05 0.51
C GLU A 108 2.94 -20.94 1.58
N GLY A 109 2.50 -20.33 2.69
CA GLY A 109 1.79 -21.01 3.77
C GLY A 109 0.38 -21.46 3.38
N ALA A 110 -0.25 -22.25 4.26
CA ALA A 110 -1.62 -22.73 4.07
C ALA A 110 -2.67 -21.69 4.50
N TRP A 111 -2.47 -20.42 4.13
CA TRP A 111 -3.42 -19.35 4.43
C TRP A 111 -4.54 -19.29 3.38
N PRO A 112 -5.72 -18.76 3.73
CA PRO A 112 -6.73 -18.44 2.75
C PRO A 112 -6.20 -17.35 1.82
N VAL A 113 -6.45 -17.51 0.52
CA VAL A 113 -6.09 -16.51 -0.51
C VAL A 113 -6.53 -15.09 -0.14
N LEU A 114 -7.66 -14.93 0.55
CA LEU A 114 -8.14 -13.61 0.98
C LEU A 114 -7.22 -12.93 2.02
N ILE A 115 -6.49 -13.71 2.83
CA ILE A 115 -5.47 -13.19 3.74
C ILE A 115 -4.19 -12.85 2.96
N ASP A 116 -3.79 -13.68 1.99
CA ASP A 116 -2.68 -13.36 1.08
C ASP A 116 -2.92 -12.03 0.36
N ASP A 117 -4.09 -11.88 -0.29
CA ASP A 117 -4.52 -10.67 -0.99
C ASP A 117 -4.52 -9.44 -0.06
N PHE A 118 -4.85 -9.62 1.22
CA PHE A 118 -4.84 -8.54 2.20
C PHE A 118 -3.41 -8.08 2.53
N VAL A 119 -2.49 -9.02 2.74
CA VAL A 119 -1.08 -8.69 3.03
C VAL A 119 -0.44 -8.00 1.82
N GLU A 120 -0.70 -8.50 0.60
CA GLU A 120 -0.27 -7.85 -0.64
C GLU A 120 -0.82 -6.42 -0.73
N TRP A 121 -2.14 -6.25 -0.53
CA TRP A 121 -2.76 -4.93 -0.54
C TRP A 121 -2.18 -3.99 0.53
N CYS A 122 -1.89 -4.51 1.73
CA CYS A 122 -1.24 -3.73 2.77
C CYS A 122 0.14 -3.25 2.34
N HIS A 123 0.97 -4.10 1.74
CA HIS A 123 2.29 -3.70 1.23
C HIS A 123 2.18 -2.65 0.13
N GLU A 124 1.28 -2.82 -0.85
CA GLU A 124 1.06 -1.83 -1.90
C GLU A 124 0.63 -0.46 -1.35
N ASN A 125 -0.28 -0.45 -0.38
CA ASN A 125 -0.79 0.80 0.22
C ASN A 125 0.18 1.41 1.25
N HIS A 126 1.00 0.61 1.93
CA HIS A 126 2.02 1.11 2.85
C HIS A 126 3.23 1.67 2.09
N LEU A 127 3.62 1.05 0.97
CA LEU A 127 4.56 1.61 0.00
C LEU A 127 4.09 2.97 -0.54
N MET A 128 2.78 3.19 -0.65
CA MET A 128 2.19 4.49 -1.02
C MET A 128 2.25 5.53 0.13
N ALA A 129 2.23 5.09 1.40
CA ALA A 129 2.29 5.98 2.56
C ALA A 129 3.73 6.41 2.94
N THR A 130 4.74 5.59 2.64
CA THR A 130 6.16 5.90 2.86
C THR A 130 6.85 6.52 1.64
N GLN A 131 6.12 6.91 0.60
CA GLN A 131 6.65 7.73 -0.47
C GLN A 131 6.50 9.22 -0.12
N PRO A 132 7.53 9.94 0.37
CA PRO A 132 7.65 11.33 -0.04
C PRO A 132 7.78 11.27 -1.56
N HIS A 133 6.92 11.98 -2.28
CA HIS A 133 6.93 12.06 -3.74
C HIS A 133 8.33 11.93 -4.36
N GLN A 134 8.66 10.78 -4.95
CA GLN A 134 9.78 10.67 -5.88
C GLN A 134 9.44 9.87 -7.16
N PRO A 135 8.49 10.34 -7.99
CA PRO A 135 8.55 10.06 -9.43
C PRO A 135 9.46 11.06 -10.18
N GLN A 136 9.93 12.14 -9.54
CA GLN A 136 10.63 13.22 -10.24
C GLN A 136 12.14 13.04 -10.38
N GLN A 137 12.82 12.22 -9.56
CA GLN A 137 14.28 12.08 -9.68
C GLN A 137 14.69 11.31 -10.94
N GLN A 138 14.01 10.21 -11.28
CA GLN A 138 14.29 9.49 -12.53
C GLN A 138 13.94 10.31 -13.77
N HIS A 139 12.80 11.02 -13.77
CA HIS A 139 12.44 11.86 -14.90
C HIS A 139 13.38 13.07 -15.06
N HIS A 140 13.80 13.68 -13.95
CA HIS A 140 14.79 14.77 -13.97
C HIS A 140 16.18 14.27 -14.39
N GLN A 141 16.61 13.08 -13.96
CA GLN A 141 17.87 12.48 -14.42
C GLN A 141 17.83 12.13 -15.92
N LEU A 142 16.70 11.62 -16.42
CA LEU A 142 16.53 11.34 -17.86
C LEU A 142 16.56 12.64 -18.68
N LEU A 143 15.88 13.69 -18.23
CA LEU A 143 15.96 15.02 -18.86
C LEU A 143 17.38 15.60 -18.80
N GLN A 144 18.10 15.42 -17.69
CA GLN A 144 19.45 15.95 -17.51
C GLN A 144 20.49 15.15 -18.32
N GLN A 145 20.33 13.83 -18.46
CA GLN A 145 21.12 13.02 -19.40
C GLN A 145 20.83 13.37 -20.87
N GLN A 146 19.56 13.60 -21.22
CA GLN A 146 19.22 14.06 -22.56
C GLN A 146 19.86 15.42 -22.85
N LEU A 147 19.75 16.39 -21.93
CA LEU A 147 20.40 17.70 -22.06
C LEU A 147 21.93 17.59 -22.16
N ALA A 148 22.56 16.71 -21.38
CA ALA A 148 24.01 16.46 -21.45
C ALA A 148 24.43 15.87 -22.80
N ASN A 149 23.60 15.02 -23.42
CA ASN A 149 23.87 14.45 -24.74
C ASN A 149 23.70 15.48 -25.88
N TYR A 150 22.86 16.50 -25.70
CA TYR A 150 22.65 17.55 -26.71
C TYR A 150 23.67 18.71 -26.61
N GLN A 151 24.32 18.93 -25.47
CA GLN A 151 25.31 20.01 -25.31
C GLN A 151 26.50 19.94 -26.29
N PRO A 152 27.14 18.79 -26.54
CA PRO A 152 28.24 18.68 -27.49
C PRO A 152 27.83 18.99 -28.93
N GLN A 153 26.59 18.66 -29.31
CA GLN A 153 26.03 18.95 -30.63
C GLN A 153 25.79 20.46 -30.83
N ILE A 154 25.30 21.16 -29.81
CA ILE A 154 25.11 22.62 -29.89
C ILE A 154 26.47 23.33 -29.99
N GLN A 155 27.48 22.90 -29.23
CA GLN A 155 28.83 23.46 -29.32
C GLN A 155 29.49 23.18 -30.67
N SER A 156 29.36 21.98 -31.22
CA SER A 156 29.94 21.66 -32.53
C SER A 156 29.28 22.48 -33.65
N MET A 157 27.96 22.66 -33.61
CA MET A 157 27.24 23.56 -34.55
C MET A 157 27.70 25.02 -34.43
N GLN A 158 27.88 25.54 -33.21
CA GLN A 158 28.36 26.91 -33.00
C GLN A 158 29.80 27.10 -33.51
N VAL A 159 30.69 26.15 -33.24
CA VAL A 159 32.08 26.19 -33.74
C VAL A 159 32.10 26.15 -35.27
N GLN A 160 31.23 25.35 -35.90
CA GLN A 160 31.15 25.24 -37.35
C GLN A 160 30.60 26.54 -37.98
N GLN A 161 29.62 27.18 -37.34
CA GLN A 161 29.09 28.47 -37.79
C GLN A 161 30.14 29.59 -37.64
N GLN A 162 30.93 29.57 -36.57
CA GLN A 162 32.00 30.54 -36.34
C GLN A 162 33.19 30.33 -37.30
N GLN A 163 33.47 29.08 -37.68
CA GLN A 163 34.43 28.77 -38.76
C GLN A 163 33.93 29.21 -40.14
N GLN A 164 32.64 29.05 -40.45
CA GLN A 164 32.07 29.59 -41.68
C GLN A 164 32.17 31.11 -41.73
N GLN A 165 31.85 31.81 -40.63
CA GLN A 165 32.02 33.27 -40.55
C GLN A 165 33.50 33.68 -40.71
N ARG A 166 34.44 32.97 -40.09
CA ARG A 166 35.88 33.23 -40.29
C ARG A 166 36.35 32.98 -41.72
N ASN A 167 35.87 31.92 -42.39
CA ASN A 167 36.23 31.66 -43.78
C ASN A 167 35.65 32.73 -44.72
N ILE A 168 34.45 33.23 -44.46
CA ILE A 168 33.85 34.34 -45.23
C ILE A 168 34.64 35.64 -45.01
N SER A 169 35.07 35.94 -43.77
CA SER A 169 35.92 37.12 -43.52
C SER A 169 37.32 36.99 -44.12
N SER A 170 37.89 35.78 -44.18
CA SER A 170 39.21 35.56 -44.76
C SER A 170 39.24 35.64 -46.30
N SER A 171 38.09 35.49 -46.99
CA SER A 171 38.01 35.69 -48.44
C SER A 171 38.02 37.15 -48.88
N TYR A 172 37.96 38.10 -47.94
CA TYR A 172 38.11 39.53 -48.20
C TYR A 172 39.47 40.02 -47.68
N GLN A 173 40.57 39.61 -48.33
CA GLN A 173 41.82 40.38 -48.23
C GLN A 173 41.86 41.44 -49.33
N PRO A 174 41.97 42.74 -49.00
CA PRO A 174 42.11 43.77 -50.00
C PRO A 174 43.54 43.71 -50.55
N THR A 175 43.68 43.49 -51.86
CA THR A 175 44.94 43.73 -52.57
C THR A 175 45.29 45.21 -52.41
N SER A 176 46.23 45.52 -51.53
CA SER A 176 46.82 46.85 -51.40
C SER A 176 47.63 47.15 -52.66
N HIS A 177 47.01 47.83 -53.63
CA HIS A 177 47.74 48.59 -54.64
C HIS A 177 47.81 50.04 -54.19
N SER A 178 49.05 50.45 -53.92
CA SER A 178 49.48 51.76 -53.48
C SER A 178 48.96 52.86 -54.41
N ALA A 179 48.32 53.86 -53.83
CA ALA A 179 47.96 55.09 -54.52
C ALA A 179 49.22 55.79 -55.02
N ASN A 180 49.26 56.11 -56.32
CA ASN A 180 50.10 57.20 -56.81
C ASN A 180 49.18 58.27 -57.40
N ILE A 181 49.16 59.39 -56.68
CA ILE A 181 48.51 60.65 -57.02
C ILE A 181 49.16 61.18 -58.31
N ASN A 182 48.37 61.66 -59.27
CA ASN A 182 48.82 62.80 -60.04
C ASN A 182 47.66 63.73 -60.41
N TYR A 183 47.85 64.99 -60.05
CA TYR A 183 47.04 66.14 -60.43
C TYR A 183 47.27 66.47 -61.91
N GLY A 184 46.21 66.87 -62.60
CA GLY A 184 46.23 67.40 -63.96
C GLY A 184 44.85 67.82 -64.38
#